data_AF-A0A3N5ANT6-F1
#
_entry.id   AF-A0A3N5ANT6-F1
#
_cell.length_a   1.000
_cell.length_b   1.000
_cell.length_c   1.000
_cell.angle_alpha   90.00
_cell.angle_beta   90.00
_cell.angle_gamma   90.00
#
_symmetry.space_group_name_H-M   'P 1'
#
loop_
_entity.id
_entity.type
_entity.pdbx_description
1 polymer ?
#
loop_
_entity_poly.entity_id
_entity_poly.type
_entity_poly.pdbx_seq_one_letter_code
_entity_poly.pdbx_strand_id
1 'polypeptide(L)'
;MSRSLRRGALAASAVVFSLASLAACGAGNDAQTLQIKPDNAAVTKGDIKVQNALVITKGDKEKKGPASVSATLFNTGTKAQTLDAITLAGGKSKVTLKGAEGSDKITVPAGGSVVIGGKGNASAVVEGGREAVQNGNVQEMTFQLSTAGDVKLEAYVVPATGMYAGYGPTEAPAAGATPAPSGSASASPSGSPSGSPSTTPSGAASGNPSGSPSASASHGAGH
;
A
#
# COMPACT_ATOMS: atom_id res chain seq x y z
N MET A 1 47.17 24.83 57.51
CA MET A 1 46.53 24.41 56.23
C MET A 1 47.52 24.65 55.09
N SER A 2 47.99 23.56 54.47
CA SER A 2 49.09 23.62 53.50
C SER A 2 48.74 24.47 52.27
N ARG A 3 49.61 25.41 51.91
CA ARG A 3 49.41 26.33 50.77
C ARG A 3 49.24 25.59 49.44
N SER A 4 49.70 24.35 49.35
CA SER A 4 49.53 23.48 48.18
C SER A 4 48.08 23.04 47.95
N LEU A 5 47.32 22.70 49.01
CA LEU A 5 45.91 22.31 48.87
C LEU A 5 45.03 23.48 48.41
N ARG A 6 45.32 24.70 48.87
CA ARG A 6 44.56 25.90 48.45
C ARG A 6 44.81 26.27 46.98
N ARG A 7 46.03 26.03 46.47
CA ARG A 7 46.36 26.25 45.05
C ARG A 7 45.80 25.15 44.15
N GLY A 8 45.80 23.89 44.61
CA GLY A 8 45.20 22.77 43.88
C GLY A 8 43.69 22.92 43.72
N ALA A 9 42.98 23.37 44.76
CA ALA A 9 41.53 23.60 44.70
C ALA A 9 41.15 24.73 43.73
N LEU A 10 41.94 25.81 43.66
CA LEU A 10 41.72 26.93 42.74
C LEU A 10 42.00 26.57 41.27
N ALA A 11 43.01 25.72 41.02
CA ALA A 11 43.29 25.24 39.67
C ALA A 11 42.21 24.26 39.17
N ALA A 12 41.71 23.40 40.05
CA ALA A 12 40.66 22.43 39.71
C ALA A 12 39.32 23.12 39.37
N SER A 13 38.94 24.17 40.11
CA SER A 13 37.69 24.89 39.85
C SER A 13 37.72 25.69 38.53
N ALA A 14 38.89 26.23 38.15
CA ALA A 14 39.05 26.92 36.87
C ALA A 14 38.84 25.97 35.68
N VAL A 15 39.39 24.75 35.73
CA VAL A 15 39.22 23.76 34.66
C VAL A 15 37.78 23.27 34.53
N VAL A 16 37.10 23.01 35.65
CA VAL A 16 35.70 22.54 35.64
C VAL A 16 34.73 23.61 35.12
N PHE A 17 34.93 24.88 35.47
CA PHE A 17 34.07 25.98 35.01
C PHE A 17 34.25 26.28 33.52
N SER A 18 35.47 26.12 32.99
CA SER A 18 35.76 26.28 31.55
C SER A 18 35.12 25.19 30.68
N LEU A 19 35.02 23.96 31.17
CA LEU A 19 34.40 22.87 30.41
C LEU A 19 32.86 22.95 30.40
N ALA A 20 32.25 23.41 31.49
CA ALA A 20 30.80 23.58 31.57
C ALA A 20 30.27 24.70 30.65
N SER A 21 31.02 25.80 30.50
CA SER A 21 30.65 26.92 29.62
C SER A 21 30.85 26.61 28.13
N LEU A 22 31.76 25.71 27.78
CA LEU A 22 32.01 25.30 26.39
C LEU A 22 30.98 24.28 25.87
N ALA A 23 30.46 23.39 26.74
CA ALA A 23 29.41 22.43 26.39
C ALA A 23 28.00 23.07 26.25
N ALA A 24 27.80 24.28 26.76
CA ALA A 24 26.50 24.96 26.75
C ALA A 24 26.06 25.51 25.38
N CYS A 25 26.98 25.67 24.41
CA CYS A 25 26.59 26.13 23.06
C CYS A 25 25.97 25.03 22.19
N GLY A 26 26.10 23.75 22.56
CA GLY A 26 25.54 22.62 21.81
C GLY A 26 24.31 21.97 22.44
N ALA A 27 23.98 22.33 23.68
CA ALA A 27 22.89 21.75 24.45
C ALA A 27 21.93 22.86 24.92
N GLY A 28 20.73 22.89 24.35
CA GLY A 28 19.72 23.90 24.65
C GLY A 28 18.52 23.77 23.72
N ASN A 29 17.49 24.58 23.95
CA ASN A 29 16.26 24.55 23.15
C ASN A 29 16.46 24.94 21.68
N ASP A 30 17.59 25.58 21.36
CA ASP A 30 18.01 25.99 20.02
C ASP A 30 19.30 25.30 19.55
N ALA A 31 19.59 24.11 20.10
CA ALA A 31 20.74 23.33 19.65
C ALA A 31 20.64 23.03 18.15
N GLN A 32 21.76 23.15 17.42
CA GLN A 32 21.82 22.83 15.98
C GLN A 32 21.38 21.38 15.70
N THR A 33 21.50 20.48 16.67
CA THR A 33 21.02 19.09 16.58
C THR A 33 19.49 18.98 16.54
N LEU A 34 18.75 19.93 17.11
CA LEU A 34 17.28 19.99 17.06
C LEU A 34 16.75 20.53 15.73
N GLN A 35 17.61 21.20 14.95
CA GLN A 35 17.27 21.74 13.64
C GLN A 35 17.41 20.70 12.52
N ILE A 36 18.02 19.55 12.81
CA ILE A 36 18.11 18.43 11.88
C ILE A 36 16.70 17.84 11.71
N LYS A 37 16.15 18.00 10.52
CA LYS A 37 14.86 17.42 10.14
C LYS A 37 15.10 16.07 9.46
N PRO A 38 14.14 15.13 9.58
CA PRO A 38 14.15 13.94 8.76
C PRO A 38 14.22 14.31 7.27
N ASP A 39 14.96 13.52 6.50
CA ASP A 39 15.12 13.76 5.05
C ASP A 39 13.80 13.64 4.29
N ASN A 40 12.87 12.84 4.81
CA ASN A 40 11.56 12.62 4.24
C ASN A 40 10.48 13.39 4.99
N ALA A 41 9.41 13.75 4.28
CA ALA A 41 8.36 14.61 4.76
C ALA A 41 7.76 14.15 6.10
N ALA A 42 7.64 15.10 7.02
CA ALA A 42 7.06 14.90 8.34
C ALA A 42 6.14 16.07 8.71
N VAL A 43 4.96 15.75 9.22
CA VAL A 43 3.97 16.74 9.68
C VAL A 43 3.33 16.26 10.98
N THR A 44 3.01 17.20 11.86
CA THR A 44 2.25 16.94 13.09
C THR A 44 1.02 17.82 13.09
N LYS A 45 -0.17 17.22 13.28
CA LYS A 45 -1.44 17.93 13.44
C LYS A 45 -2.17 17.36 14.65
N GLY A 46 -2.20 18.13 15.73
CA GLY A 46 -2.70 17.67 17.01
C GLY A 46 -1.94 16.40 17.45
N ASP A 47 -2.70 15.33 17.71
CA ASP A 47 -2.17 14.04 18.16
C ASP A 47 -1.64 13.13 17.04
N ILE A 48 -1.82 13.51 15.77
CA ILE A 48 -1.37 12.72 14.63
C ILE A 48 -0.05 13.24 14.10
N LYS A 49 0.91 12.33 13.93
CA LYS A 49 2.18 12.58 13.25
C LYS A 49 2.28 11.67 12.04
N VAL A 50 2.55 12.25 10.88
CA VAL A 50 2.88 11.50 9.67
C VAL A 50 4.36 11.70 9.43
N GLN A 51 5.11 10.62 9.22
CA GLN A 51 6.55 10.65 8.98
C GLN A 51 6.94 9.72 7.83
N ASN A 52 8.11 9.98 7.25
CA ASN A 52 8.70 9.17 6.20
C ASN A 52 7.76 8.98 4.99
N ALA A 53 7.03 10.04 4.63
CA ALA A 53 6.08 9.97 3.53
C ALA A 53 6.79 10.09 2.18
N LEU A 54 6.57 9.11 1.31
CA LEU A 54 7.17 8.98 -0.01
C LEU A 54 6.13 8.48 -1.01
N VAL A 55 6.21 8.95 -2.25
CA VAL A 55 5.53 8.34 -3.39
C VAL A 55 6.55 7.54 -4.18
N ILE A 56 6.29 6.26 -4.35
CA ILE A 56 7.21 5.33 -4.97
C ILE A 56 6.64 4.88 -6.30
N THR A 57 7.27 5.29 -7.41
CA THR A 57 6.85 4.90 -8.76
C THR A 57 7.51 3.59 -9.19
N LYS A 58 7.03 3.01 -10.29
CA LYS A 58 7.70 1.85 -10.90
C LYS A 58 9.16 2.19 -11.25
N GLY A 59 10.08 1.26 -10.93
CA GLY A 59 11.53 1.49 -11.06
C GLY A 59 12.01 1.71 -12.50
N ASP A 60 11.32 1.14 -13.50
CA ASP A 60 11.59 1.38 -14.91
C ASP A 60 11.29 2.84 -15.27
N LYS A 61 12.22 3.58 -15.89
CA LYS A 61 12.04 5.01 -16.22
C LYS A 61 11.00 5.31 -17.31
N GLU A 62 10.70 4.33 -18.15
CA GLU A 62 9.86 4.52 -19.35
C GLU A 62 8.46 3.90 -19.24
N LYS A 63 8.24 3.00 -18.29
CA LYS A 63 6.94 2.33 -18.14
C LYS A 63 6.00 3.20 -17.30
N LYS A 64 4.83 3.50 -17.86
CA LYS A 64 3.69 3.98 -17.09
C LYS A 64 3.18 2.80 -16.24
N GLY A 65 2.89 3.06 -14.97
CA GLY A 65 2.41 2.04 -14.04
C GLY A 65 2.03 2.72 -12.73
N PRO A 66 1.23 2.05 -11.88
CA PRO A 66 0.78 2.62 -10.61
C PRO A 66 1.97 3.11 -9.77
N ALA A 67 1.71 3.98 -8.80
CA ALA A 67 2.67 4.33 -7.75
C ALA A 67 2.15 3.83 -6.39
N SER A 68 3.02 3.54 -5.45
CA SER A 68 2.65 3.27 -4.06
C SER A 68 2.97 4.48 -3.18
N VAL A 69 2.16 4.70 -2.15
CA VAL A 69 2.51 5.65 -1.08
C VAL A 69 3.08 4.84 0.08
N SER A 70 4.23 5.27 0.58
CA SER A 70 4.83 4.76 1.80
C SER A 70 4.81 5.87 2.85
N ALA A 71 4.35 5.57 4.06
CA ALA A 71 4.33 6.53 5.17
C ALA A 71 4.14 5.79 6.50
N THR A 72 4.59 6.40 7.60
CA THR A 72 4.28 5.91 8.95
C THR A 72 3.40 6.94 9.66
N LEU A 73 2.25 6.49 10.15
CA LEU A 73 1.31 7.29 10.91
C LEU A 73 1.44 6.93 12.39
N PHE A 74 1.68 7.92 13.23
CA PHE A 74 1.71 7.80 14.68
C PHE A 74 0.54 8.55 15.28
N ASN A 75 -0.08 7.95 16.29
CA ASN A 75 -1.16 8.55 17.05
C ASN A 75 -0.75 8.64 18.52
N THR A 76 -0.42 9.85 18.96
CA THR A 76 -0.08 10.12 20.37
C THR A 76 -1.32 10.38 21.23
N GLY A 77 -2.51 10.33 20.64
CA GLY A 77 -3.77 10.54 21.33
C GLY A 77 -4.26 9.28 22.04
N THR A 78 -5.36 9.45 22.79
CA THR A 78 -5.96 8.40 23.62
C THR A 78 -7.04 7.59 22.89
N LYS A 79 -7.42 7.98 21.67
CA LYS A 79 -8.44 7.31 20.86
C LYS A 79 -7.83 6.84 19.54
N ALA A 80 -8.23 5.66 19.07
CA ALA A 80 -7.84 5.17 17.75
C ALA A 80 -8.43 6.07 16.65
N GLN A 81 -7.73 6.18 15.52
CA GLN A 81 -8.19 6.92 14.34
C GLN A 81 -8.13 6.04 13.11
N THR A 82 -9.06 6.21 12.17
CA THR A 82 -8.98 5.57 10.86
C THR A 82 -8.44 6.53 9.83
N LEU A 83 -7.66 6.01 8.89
CA LEU A 83 -7.30 6.70 7.67
C LEU A 83 -8.36 6.38 6.62
N ASP A 84 -9.17 7.37 6.29
CA ASP A 84 -10.34 7.18 5.44
C ASP A 84 -10.00 7.36 3.96
N ALA A 85 -9.09 8.28 3.65
CA ALA A 85 -8.63 8.53 2.28
C ALA A 85 -7.25 9.20 2.23
N ILE A 86 -6.56 9.01 1.10
CA ILE A 86 -5.40 9.81 0.71
C ILE A 86 -5.74 10.45 -0.63
N THR A 87 -5.53 11.76 -0.75
CA THR A 87 -5.72 12.49 -2.01
C THR A 87 -4.42 13.15 -2.43
N LEU A 88 -4.15 13.16 -3.73
CA LEU A 88 -3.02 13.87 -4.32
C LEU A 88 -3.49 15.20 -4.91
N ALA A 89 -2.68 16.25 -4.72
CA ALA A 89 -2.90 17.52 -5.39
C ALA A 89 -2.88 17.32 -6.92
N GLY A 90 -3.82 17.96 -7.60
CA GLY A 90 -4.08 17.75 -9.03
C GLY A 90 -5.31 16.89 -9.33
N GLY A 91 -5.92 16.24 -8.32
CA GLY A 91 -7.31 15.73 -8.34
C GLY A 91 -7.65 14.62 -9.33
N LYS A 92 -6.68 14.17 -10.14
CA LYS A 92 -6.89 13.21 -11.24
C LYS A 92 -6.57 11.76 -10.86
N SER A 93 -5.98 11.55 -9.70
CA SER A 93 -5.35 10.27 -9.34
C SER A 93 -6.08 9.67 -8.15
N LYS A 94 -6.76 8.54 -8.38
CA LYS A 94 -7.47 7.80 -7.34
C LYS A 94 -6.44 7.02 -6.52
N VAL A 95 -6.52 7.12 -5.19
CA VAL A 95 -5.72 6.30 -4.28
C VAL A 95 -6.57 5.20 -3.69
N THR A 96 -6.18 3.96 -3.94
CA THR A 96 -6.83 2.78 -3.37
C THR A 96 -6.10 2.39 -2.09
N LEU A 97 -6.82 2.41 -0.97
CA LEU A 97 -6.33 2.00 0.34
C LEU A 97 -6.72 0.55 0.64
N LYS A 98 -5.81 -0.19 1.26
CA LYS A 98 -6.06 -1.53 1.80
C LYS A 98 -5.35 -1.66 3.13
N GLY A 99 -6.04 -2.16 4.14
CA GLY A 99 -5.47 -2.44 5.45
C GLY A 99 -4.47 -3.60 5.44
N ALA A 100 -3.70 -3.71 6.53
CA ALA A 100 -2.74 -4.79 6.70
C ALA A 100 -3.46 -6.16 6.72
N GLU A 101 -2.79 -7.20 6.25
CA GLU A 101 -3.27 -8.59 6.27
C GLU A 101 -4.67 -8.81 5.65
N GLY A 102 -5.07 -7.93 4.71
CA GLY A 102 -6.35 -8.05 4.01
C GLY A 102 -7.53 -7.36 4.69
N SER A 103 -7.31 -6.61 5.76
CA SER A 103 -8.35 -5.75 6.36
C SER A 103 -8.75 -4.61 5.41
N ASP A 104 -10.01 -4.15 5.49
CA ASP A 104 -10.52 -3.09 4.62
C ASP A 104 -10.12 -1.68 5.10
N LYS A 105 -9.87 -1.52 6.40
CA LYS A 105 -9.60 -0.22 7.02
C LYS A 105 -8.18 -0.13 7.57
N ILE A 106 -7.58 1.03 7.41
CA ILE A 106 -6.29 1.37 8.01
C ILE A 106 -6.57 2.09 9.33
N THR A 107 -6.39 1.41 10.45
CA THR A 107 -6.62 1.97 11.79
C THR A 107 -5.29 2.24 12.48
N VAL A 108 -5.12 3.45 12.97
CA VAL A 108 -3.98 3.87 13.82
C VAL A 108 -4.41 3.76 15.29
N PRO A 109 -3.88 2.80 16.07
CA PRO A 109 -4.26 2.62 17.46
C PRO A 109 -3.83 3.82 18.32
N ALA A 110 -4.56 4.05 19.43
CA ALA A 110 -4.20 5.06 20.42
C ALA A 110 -2.82 4.77 21.02
N GLY A 111 -1.96 5.79 21.12
CA GLY A 111 -0.57 5.65 21.58
C GLY A 111 0.33 4.78 20.68
N GLY A 112 -0.14 4.42 19.48
CA GLY A 112 0.56 3.49 18.60
C GLY A 112 0.82 4.05 17.20
N SER A 113 1.13 3.16 16.27
CA SER A 113 1.47 3.52 14.89
C SER A 113 1.02 2.48 13.89
N VAL A 114 0.91 2.91 12.63
CA VAL A 114 0.71 2.03 11.48
C VAL A 114 1.67 2.42 10.37
N VAL A 115 2.24 1.43 9.70
CA VAL A 115 3.07 1.61 8.52
C VAL A 115 2.21 1.34 7.28
N ILE A 116 2.34 2.23 6.30
CA ILE A 116 1.76 2.13 4.97
C ILE A 116 2.91 1.92 3.99
N GLY A 117 2.74 0.96 3.08
CA GLY A 117 3.75 0.59 2.09
C GLY A 117 4.66 -0.55 2.56
N GLY A 118 5.18 -1.30 1.58
CA GLY A 118 5.99 -2.49 1.83
C GLY A 118 5.18 -3.77 2.07
N LYS A 119 5.86 -4.91 2.00
CA LYS A 119 5.24 -6.24 2.12
C LYS A 119 4.64 -6.45 3.52
N GLY A 120 3.38 -6.88 3.58
CA GLY A 120 2.68 -7.22 4.82
C GLY A 120 2.02 -6.04 5.55
N ASN A 121 2.32 -4.81 5.15
CA ASN A 121 1.75 -3.60 5.72
C ASN A 121 0.44 -3.20 5.01
N ALA A 122 -0.23 -2.18 5.53
CA ALA A 122 -1.28 -1.49 4.79
C ALA A 122 -0.72 -0.94 3.47
N SER A 123 -1.52 -0.94 2.41
CA SER A 123 -1.08 -0.47 1.09
C SER A 123 -1.93 0.71 0.63
N ALA A 124 -1.26 1.71 0.06
CA ALA A 124 -1.90 2.83 -0.64
C ALA A 124 -1.35 2.87 -2.07
N VAL A 125 -2.22 2.62 -3.05
CA VAL A 125 -1.83 2.55 -4.47
C VAL A 125 -2.48 3.70 -5.23
N VAL A 126 -1.65 4.51 -5.86
CA VAL A 126 -2.04 5.63 -6.71
C VAL A 126 -2.25 5.13 -8.15
N GLU A 127 -3.48 5.21 -8.61
CA GLU A 127 -3.85 5.00 -10.01
C GLU A 127 -3.43 6.21 -10.85
N GLY A 128 -3.03 5.99 -12.11
CA GLY A 128 -2.57 7.07 -13.01
C GLY A 128 -1.05 7.29 -13.09
N GLY A 129 -0.28 6.57 -12.28
CA GLY A 129 1.16 6.36 -12.50
C GLY A 129 2.01 7.61 -12.73
N ARG A 130 2.89 7.59 -13.75
CA ARG A 130 3.78 8.71 -14.08
C ARG A 130 3.09 10.01 -14.50
N GLU A 131 1.83 9.92 -14.95
CA GLU A 131 1.03 11.09 -15.32
C GLU A 131 0.49 11.79 -14.06
N ALA A 132 0.31 11.03 -12.99
CA ALA A 132 -0.03 11.53 -11.67
C ALA A 132 1.18 12.11 -10.92
N VAL A 133 2.35 11.45 -11.02
CA VAL A 133 3.54 11.75 -10.19
C VAL A 133 4.85 11.54 -10.96
N GLN A 134 5.77 12.51 -10.90
CA GLN A 134 7.05 12.46 -11.62
C GLN A 134 8.24 12.28 -10.66
N ASN A 135 9.17 11.39 -11.00
CA ASN A 135 10.36 11.14 -10.16
C ASN A 135 11.20 12.40 -10.00
N GLY A 136 11.67 12.65 -8.77
CA GLY A 136 12.40 13.87 -8.41
C GLY A 136 11.50 15.08 -8.13
N ASN A 137 10.18 14.96 -8.35
CA ASN A 137 9.21 15.97 -7.95
C ASN A 137 8.83 15.82 -6.46
N VAL A 138 8.21 16.87 -5.94
CA VAL A 138 7.49 16.89 -4.67
C VAL A 138 6.00 16.83 -4.95
N GLN A 139 5.32 15.83 -4.38
CA GLN A 139 3.89 15.62 -4.55
C GLN A 139 3.16 16.02 -3.27
N GLU A 140 2.36 17.09 -3.34
CA GLU A 140 1.43 17.43 -2.27
C GLU A 140 0.32 16.36 -2.18
N MET A 141 0.05 15.91 -0.96
CA MET A 141 -0.97 14.95 -0.63
C MET A 141 -1.66 15.29 0.70
N THR A 142 -2.90 14.81 0.85
CA THR A 142 -3.70 15.00 2.05
C THR A 142 -4.13 13.64 2.60
N PHE A 143 -3.80 13.37 3.85
CA PHE A 143 -4.29 12.24 4.62
C PHE A 143 -5.55 12.67 5.36
N GLN A 144 -6.67 12.02 5.08
CA GLN A 144 -7.96 12.31 5.70
C GLN A 144 -8.17 11.32 6.84
N LEU A 145 -8.02 11.80 8.08
CA LEU A 145 -8.24 10.99 9.28
C LEU A 145 -9.60 11.28 9.90
N SER A 146 -10.20 10.26 10.50
CA SER A 146 -11.55 10.29 11.06
C SER A 146 -11.78 11.38 12.11
N THR A 147 -10.75 11.77 12.86
CA THR A 147 -10.88 12.74 13.96
C THR A 147 -9.92 13.91 13.80
N ALA A 148 -8.68 13.68 13.39
CA ALA A 148 -7.73 14.77 13.10
C ALA A 148 -8.07 15.55 11.81
N GLY A 149 -8.95 15.01 10.96
CA GLY A 149 -9.31 15.58 9.67
C GLY A 149 -8.12 15.60 8.71
N ASP A 150 -8.08 16.62 7.86
CA ASP A 150 -7.11 16.72 6.77
C ASP A 150 -5.70 17.05 7.26
N VAL A 151 -4.75 16.16 6.99
CA VAL A 151 -3.32 16.35 7.26
C VAL A 151 -2.60 16.45 5.92
N LYS A 152 -2.19 17.67 5.57
CA LYS A 152 -1.48 17.96 4.32
C LYS A 152 0.02 17.78 4.51
N LEU A 153 0.68 17.21 3.50
CA LEU A 153 2.13 17.10 3.45
C LEU A 153 2.63 16.96 2.01
N GLU A 154 3.90 17.22 1.84
CA GLU A 154 4.60 17.23 0.56
C GLU A 154 5.60 16.07 0.50
N ALA A 155 5.26 14.98 -0.19
CA ALA A 155 6.10 13.78 -0.23
C ALA A 155 7.01 13.77 -1.48
N TYR A 156 8.26 13.32 -1.32
CA TYR A 156 9.15 13.13 -2.47
C TYR A 156 8.70 11.94 -3.31
N VAL A 157 8.83 12.10 -4.64
CA VAL A 157 8.55 11.05 -5.61
C VAL A 157 9.85 10.35 -6.00
N VAL A 158 9.98 9.08 -5.64
CA VAL A 158 11.18 8.26 -5.86
C VAL A 158 10.85 7.02 -6.71
N PRO A 159 11.77 6.51 -7.55
CA PRO A 159 11.59 5.23 -8.21
C PRO A 159 11.76 4.07 -7.22
N ALA A 160 11.02 2.97 -7.44
CA ALA A 160 11.19 1.68 -6.75
C ALA A 160 12.49 0.96 -7.15
N THR A 161 13.62 1.60 -6.92
CA THR A 161 14.97 1.09 -7.21
C THR A 161 15.84 1.18 -5.96
N GLY A 162 16.89 0.36 -5.87
CA GLY A 162 17.79 0.35 -4.72
C GLY A 162 17.03 0.05 -3.42
N MET A 163 17.19 0.91 -2.42
CA MET A 163 16.51 0.80 -1.11
C MET A 163 14.98 0.81 -1.17
N TYR A 164 14.39 1.35 -2.24
CA TYR A 164 12.93 1.46 -2.39
C TYR A 164 12.29 0.30 -3.16
N ALA A 165 13.08 -0.66 -3.64
CA ALA A 165 12.57 -1.78 -4.45
C ALA A 165 11.48 -2.60 -3.72
N GLY A 166 11.60 -2.77 -2.40
CA GLY A 166 10.64 -3.52 -1.59
C GLY A 166 9.35 -2.76 -1.22
N TYR A 167 9.31 -1.45 -1.48
CA TYR A 167 8.19 -0.57 -1.13
C TYR A 167 7.43 -0.08 -2.36
N GLY A 168 7.91 -0.46 -3.55
CA GLY A 168 7.27 -0.14 -4.81
C GLY A 168 5.86 -0.74 -4.94
N PRO A 169 5.09 -0.25 -5.91
CA PRO A 169 3.78 -0.77 -6.21
C PRO A 169 3.90 -2.23 -6.59
N THR A 170 3.35 -3.12 -5.75
CA THR A 170 3.09 -4.50 -6.16
C THR A 170 2.03 -4.42 -7.25
N GLU A 171 2.37 -4.87 -8.47
CA GLU A 171 1.38 -5.04 -9.51
C GLU A 171 0.23 -5.86 -8.92
N ALA A 172 -0.98 -5.27 -8.90
CA ALA A 172 -2.17 -6.09 -8.77
C ALA A 172 -2.06 -7.20 -9.82
N PRO A 173 -2.43 -8.46 -9.51
CA PRO A 173 -2.43 -9.52 -10.51
C PRO A 173 -3.08 -9.00 -11.77
N ALA A 174 -2.35 -9.04 -12.90
CA ALA A 174 -2.91 -8.62 -14.17
C ALA A 174 -4.21 -9.40 -14.36
N ALA A 175 -5.35 -8.70 -14.38
CA ALA A 175 -6.60 -9.27 -14.85
C ALA A 175 -6.38 -9.63 -16.33
N GLY A 176 -6.00 -10.88 -16.59
CA GLY A 176 -5.63 -11.33 -17.93
C GLY A 176 -4.63 -12.48 -18.02
N ALA A 177 -3.98 -12.91 -16.93
CA ALA A 177 -3.31 -14.21 -16.95
C ALA A 177 -4.35 -15.32 -16.75
N THR A 178 -4.99 -15.74 -17.83
CA THR A 178 -5.65 -17.05 -17.91
C THR A 178 -4.67 -18.08 -17.34
N PRO A 179 -5.05 -18.93 -16.37
CA PRO A 179 -4.17 -20.00 -15.92
C PRO A 179 -3.75 -20.82 -17.13
N ALA A 180 -2.46 -20.85 -17.45
CA ALA A 180 -1.94 -21.85 -18.35
C ALA A 180 -2.25 -23.21 -17.71
N PRO A 181 -2.93 -24.15 -18.39
CA PRO A 181 -3.22 -25.44 -17.82
C PRO A 181 -1.89 -26.15 -17.55
N SER A 182 -1.48 -26.24 -16.29
CA SER A 182 -0.51 -27.23 -15.83
C SER A 182 -1.22 -28.59 -15.81
N GLY A 183 -1.35 -29.18 -16.98
CA GLY A 183 -1.72 -30.58 -17.16
C GLY A 183 -0.52 -31.31 -17.74
N SER A 184 0.42 -31.72 -16.89
CA SER A 184 1.38 -32.77 -17.26
C SER A 184 0.59 -34.07 -17.41
N ALA A 185 0.29 -34.46 -18.65
CA ALA A 185 -0.36 -35.72 -18.94
C ALA A 185 0.61 -36.87 -18.64
N SER A 186 0.46 -37.47 -17.47
CA SER A 186 1.02 -38.79 -17.17
C SER A 186 -0.06 -39.60 -16.45
N ALA A 187 -0.80 -40.39 -17.23
CA ALA A 187 -1.59 -41.50 -16.73
C ALA A 187 -1.65 -42.56 -17.84
N SER A 188 -0.90 -43.64 -17.64
CA SER A 188 -0.93 -44.86 -18.44
C SER A 188 -2.31 -45.53 -18.28
N PRO A 189 -2.98 -45.98 -19.37
CA PRO A 189 -4.25 -46.66 -19.25
C PRO A 189 -4.00 -48.12 -18.80
N SER A 190 -4.52 -48.49 -17.63
CA SER A 190 -4.70 -49.90 -17.26
C SER A 190 -6.20 -50.16 -17.18
N GLY A 191 -6.68 -51.01 -18.08
CA GLY A 191 -8.10 -51.37 -18.20
C GLY A 191 -8.34 -52.12 -19.50
N SER A 192 -8.17 -53.44 -19.47
CA SER A 192 -8.47 -54.35 -20.58
C SER A 192 -9.99 -54.59 -20.64
N PRO A 193 -10.68 -54.39 -21.79
CA PRO A 193 -12.09 -54.72 -21.93
C PRO A 193 -12.24 -56.21 -22.25
N SER A 194 -12.95 -56.96 -21.40
CA SER A 194 -13.37 -58.33 -21.69
C SER A 194 -14.80 -58.30 -22.27
N GLY A 195 -15.01 -59.00 -23.40
CA GLY A 195 -16.22 -59.00 -24.25
C GLY A 195 -17.52 -59.46 -23.59
N SER A 196 -18.68 -59.48 -24.24
CA SER A 196 -19.00 -59.65 -25.68
C SER A 196 -20.42 -59.12 -25.98
N PRO A 197 -20.77 -58.70 -27.21
CA PRO A 197 -22.10 -58.19 -27.55
C PRO A 197 -23.07 -59.34 -27.85
N SER A 198 -24.33 -59.20 -27.43
CA SER A 198 -25.42 -60.06 -27.90
C SER A 198 -26.63 -59.19 -28.23
N THR A 199 -26.88 -59.01 -29.53
CA THR A 199 -28.12 -58.48 -30.07
C THR A 199 -28.86 -59.63 -30.75
N THR A 200 -30.10 -59.86 -30.33
CA THR A 200 -31.09 -60.61 -31.12
C THR A 200 -32.36 -59.75 -31.22
N PRO A 201 -32.83 -59.42 -32.43
CA PRO A 201 -34.04 -58.61 -32.64
C PRO A 201 -35.27 -59.51 -32.82
N SER A 202 -36.43 -59.16 -32.25
CA SER A 202 -37.74 -59.72 -32.65
C SER A 202 -38.93 -58.91 -32.10
N GLY A 203 -39.70 -58.29 -33.03
CA GLY A 203 -41.16 -58.01 -33.04
C GLY A 203 -41.86 -57.34 -31.82
N ALA A 204 -42.96 -56.60 -31.93
CA ALA A 204 -43.86 -56.21 -33.01
C ALA A 204 -44.69 -54.98 -32.52
N ALA A 205 -45.37 -54.31 -33.46
CA ALA A 205 -46.12 -53.07 -33.27
C ALA A 205 -47.49 -53.24 -32.57
N SER A 206 -47.92 -52.19 -31.84
CA SER A 206 -49.32 -51.74 -31.65
C SER A 206 -49.29 -50.43 -30.85
N GLY A 207 -49.93 -49.29 -31.14
CA GLY A 207 -50.87 -48.87 -32.19
C GLY A 207 -50.96 -47.32 -32.19
N ASN A 208 -51.34 -46.75 -33.34
CA ASN A 208 -51.67 -45.33 -33.60
C ASN A 208 -53.20 -45.11 -33.38
N PRO A 209 -53.81 -43.92 -33.62
CA PRO A 209 -53.48 -42.53 -33.22
C PRO A 209 -54.74 -41.73 -32.78
N SER A 210 -54.58 -40.53 -32.19
CA SER A 210 -55.57 -39.43 -32.23
C SER A 210 -54.89 -38.18 -31.71
N GLY A 211 -54.96 -36.96 -32.25
CA GLY A 211 -55.63 -36.39 -33.42
C GLY A 211 -55.03 -34.97 -33.56
N SER A 212 -55.02 -34.47 -34.80
CA SER A 212 -54.42 -33.21 -35.27
C SER A 212 -55.35 -31.99 -35.01
N PRO A 213 -55.17 -30.82 -35.64
CA PRO A 213 -54.24 -29.71 -35.35
C PRO A 213 -55.01 -28.38 -35.08
N SER A 214 -54.30 -27.28 -34.81
CA SER A 214 -54.80 -25.99 -35.32
C SER A 214 -53.66 -25.03 -35.62
N ALA A 215 -53.56 -24.69 -36.90
CA ALA A 215 -52.73 -23.63 -37.43
C ALA A 215 -53.54 -22.33 -37.44
N SER A 216 -52.87 -21.20 -37.22
CA SER A 216 -53.27 -19.96 -37.87
C SER A 216 -52.03 -19.14 -38.17
N ALA A 217 -51.64 -19.12 -39.44
CA ALA A 217 -50.98 -17.97 -40.04
C ALA A 217 -52.01 -16.83 -40.13
N SER A 218 -51.58 -15.56 -40.13
CA SER A 218 -51.73 -14.68 -41.29
C SER A 218 -51.41 -13.18 -41.04
N HIS A 219 -50.81 -12.57 -42.06
CA HIS A 219 -50.78 -11.14 -42.48
C HIS A 219 -50.09 -10.10 -41.55
N GLY A 220 -49.34 -9.10 -42.04
CA GLY A 220 -49.11 -8.60 -43.39
C GLY A 220 -48.10 -7.43 -43.38
N ALA A 221 -47.61 -7.08 -44.56
CA ALA A 221 -46.64 -6.03 -44.85
C ALA A 221 -47.20 -4.59 -44.77
N GLY A 222 -46.32 -3.59 -44.69
CA GLY A 222 -46.67 -2.21 -45.08
C GLY A 222 -45.67 -1.15 -44.62
N HIS A 223 -44.85 -0.71 -45.58
CA HIS A 223 -44.22 0.63 -45.77
C HIS A 223 -43.41 1.30 -44.65
#